data_AF-A0A1G3CLV8-F1
#
_entry.id   AF-A0A1G3CLV8-F1
#
_cell.length_a   1.000
_cell.length_b   1.000
_cell.length_c   1.000
_cell.angle_alpha   90.00
_cell.angle_beta   90.00
_cell.angle_gamma   90.00
#
_symmetry.space_group_name_H-M   'P 1'
#
loop_
_entity.id
_entity.type
_entity.pdbx_description
1 polymer ?
#
loop_
_entity_poly.entity_id
_entity_poly.type
_entity_poly.pdbx_seq_one_letter_code
_entity_poly.pdbx_strand_id
1 'polypeptide(L)' 'MKKTTIRQSIDVLHKIETIEEQIQDLKLSVLKELLPSQKSLISLKGILKGIEISDSDIEEAKESLYSKADI' A
#
# COMPACT_ATOMS: atom_id res chain seq x y z
N MET A 1 -23.13 23.25 35.61
CA MET A 1 -21.74 23.70 35.40
C MET A 1 -20.78 22.53 35.11
N LYS A 2 -20.67 21.50 35.97
CA LYS A 2 -19.74 20.37 35.75
C LYS A 2 -19.91 19.62 34.41
N LYS A 3 -21.15 19.42 33.95
CA LYS A 3 -21.46 18.69 32.69
C LYS A 3 -20.97 19.41 31.43
N THR A 4 -20.94 20.74 31.45
CA THR A 4 -20.47 21.58 30.32
C THR A 4 -18.96 21.51 30.19
N THR A 5 -18.24 21.55 31.31
CA THR A 5 -16.77 21.43 31.36
C THR A 5 -16.31 20.06 30.85
N ILE A 6 -17.00 18.98 31.25
CA ILE A 6 -16.69 17.61 30.77
C ILE A 6 -16.86 17.51 29.25
N ARG A 7 -17.94 18.08 28.69
CA ARG A 7 -18.18 18.08 27.25
C ARG A 7 -17.09 18.82 26.48
N GLN A 8 -16.67 19.98 26.97
CA GLN A 8 -15.56 20.74 26.38
C GLN A 8 -14.24 19.95 26.41
N SER A 9 -13.95 19.24 27.50
CA SER A 9 -12.76 18.39 27.59
C SER A 9 -12.80 17.24 26.58
N ILE A 10 -13.95 16.60 26.39
CA ILE A 10 -14.13 15.53 25.39
C ILE A 10 -13.94 16.09 23.97
N ASP A 11 -14.52 17.25 23.67
CA ASP A 11 -14.37 17.89 22.36
C ASP A 11 -12.90 18.25 22.06
N VAL A 12 -12.14 18.67 23.08
CA VAL A 12 -10.69 18.95 22.95
C VAL A 12 -9.90 17.66 22.71
N LEU A 13 -10.19 16.59 23.45
CA LEU A 13 -9.52 15.30 23.28
C LEU A 13 -9.75 14.73 21.88
N HIS A 14 -10.98 14.82 21.36
CA HIS A 14 -11.29 14.34 20.01
C HIS A 14 -10.57 15.15 18.92
N LYS A 15 -10.43 16.46 19.12
CA LYS A 15 -9.62 17.31 18.23
C LYS A 15 -8.14 16.93 18.27
N ILE A 16 -7.60 16.58 19.43
CA ILE A 16 -6.21 16.12 19.57
C ILE A 16 -6.04 14.80 18.81
N GLU A 17 -6.92 13.83 19.00
CA GLU A 17 -6.93 12.55 18.27
C GLU A 17 -6.97 12.76 16.75
N THR A 18 -7.84 13.64 16.27
CA THR A 18 -7.90 13.98 14.82
C THR A 18 -6.58 14.56 14.31
N ILE A 19 -5.91 15.42 15.10
CA ILE A 19 -4.61 16.00 14.73
C ILE A 19 -3.52 14.91 14.71
N GLU A 20 -3.54 13.98 15.65
CA GLU A 20 -2.60 12.86 15.70
C GLU A 20 -2.72 11.96 14.47
N GLU A 21 -3.96 11.63 14.06
CA GLU A 21 -4.23 10.89 12.82
C GLU A 21 -3.71 11.62 11.58
N GLN A 22 -4.01 12.93 11.47
CA GLN A 22 -3.52 13.75 10.35
C GLN A 22 -1.99 13.83 10.28
N ILE A 23 -1.32 13.91 11.42
CA ILE A 23 0.16 13.89 11.48
C ILE A 23 0.71 12.53 11.05
N GLN A 24 0.05 11.43 11.44
CA GLN A 24 0.45 10.09 11.03
C GLN A 24 0.31 9.89 9.51
N ASP A 25 -0.79 10.34 8.92
CA ASP A 25 -1.01 10.31 7.48
C ASP A 25 0.00 11.16 6.71
N LEU A 26 0.32 12.35 7.24
CA LEU A 26 1.35 13.21 6.67
C LEU A 26 2.72 12.52 6.68
N LYS A 27 3.11 11.91 7.81
CA LYS A 27 4.36 11.16 7.91
C LYS A 27 4.44 10.03 6.89
N LEU A 28 3.36 9.26 6.72
CA LEU A 28 3.29 8.18 5.73
C LEU A 28 3.37 8.70 4.30
N SER A 29 2.73 9.83 4.01
CA SER A 29 2.75 10.47 2.70
C SER A 29 4.16 10.95 2.35
N VAL A 30 4.81 11.65 3.27
CA VAL A 30 6.21 12.08 3.13
C VAL A 30 7.15 10.88 2.98
N LEU A 31 6.96 9.81 3.76
CA LEU A 31 7.77 8.60 3.64
C LEU A 31 7.66 7.97 2.24
N LYS A 32 6.44 7.92 1.66
CA LYS A 32 6.21 7.39 0.31
C LYS A 32 6.84 8.25 -0.80
N GLU A 33 6.90 9.56 -0.60
CA GLU A 33 7.56 10.48 -1.55
C GLU A 33 9.09 10.41 -1.44
N LEU A 34 9.62 10.36 -0.20
CA LEU A 34 11.06 10.31 0.06
C LEU A 34 11.68 8.94 -0.21
N LEU A 35 10.91 7.87 -0.05
CA LEU A 35 11.28 6.53 -0.48
C LEU A 35 10.56 6.27 -1.81
N PRO A 36 11.08 6.77 -2.96
CA PRO A 36 10.62 6.27 -4.24
C PRO A 36 10.73 4.76 -4.15
N SER A 37 9.60 4.07 -4.25
CA SER A 37 9.47 2.62 -4.11
C SER A 37 10.76 1.96 -4.55
N GLN A 38 11.59 1.50 -3.59
CA GLN A 38 12.75 0.66 -3.87
C GLN A 38 12.25 -0.73 -4.29
N LYS A 39 11.28 -0.79 -5.20
CA LYS A 39 11.21 -1.88 -6.15
C LYS A 39 12.47 -1.73 -6.99
N SER A 40 13.57 -2.26 -6.47
CA SER A 40 14.71 -2.60 -7.30
C SER A 40 14.13 -3.39 -8.47
N LEU A 41 14.56 -3.04 -9.68
CA LEU A 41 14.35 -3.90 -10.83
C LEU A 41 15.12 -5.19 -10.57
N ILE A 42 14.52 -6.09 -9.79
CA ILE A 42 15.02 -7.44 -9.57
C ILE A 42 14.82 -8.19 -10.87
N SER A 43 15.94 -8.65 -11.43
CA SER A 43 15.92 -9.47 -12.63
C SER A 43 15.19 -10.78 -12.32
N LEU A 44 14.00 -10.94 -12.90
CA LEU A 44 13.21 -12.18 -12.83
C LEU A 44 14.03 -13.39 -13.31
N LYS A 45 15.00 -13.16 -14.21
CA LYS A 45 15.94 -14.19 -14.70
C LYS A 45 16.72 -14.87 -13.58
N GLY A 46 17.05 -14.16 -12.49
CA GLY A 46 17.74 -14.73 -11.35
C GLY A 46 16.85 -15.63 -10.50
N ILE A 47 15.59 -15.22 -10.31
CA ILE A 47 14.58 -15.95 -9.53
C ILE A 47 14.15 -17.22 -10.26
N LEU A 48 14.03 -17.14 -11.59
CA LEU A 48 13.64 -18.26 -12.45
C LEU A 48 14.80 -19.24 -12.76
N LYS A 49 16.01 -18.96 -12.28
CA LYS A 49 17.17 -19.82 -12.57
C LYS A 49 17.04 -21.16 -11.83
N GLY A 50 16.91 -22.25 -12.60
CA GLY A 50 16.75 -23.60 -12.06
C GLY A 50 15.29 -24.03 -11.87
N ILE A 51 14.33 -23.19 -12.25
CA ILE A 51 12.94 -23.58 -12.41
C ILE A 51 12.78 -24.13 -13.83
N GLU A 52 12.36 -25.38 -13.95
CA GLU A 52 11.94 -25.94 -15.24
C GLU A 52 10.56 -25.37 -15.57
N ILE A 53 10.49 -24.61 -16.65
CA ILE A 53 9.25 -24.03 -17.17
C ILE A 53 8.75 -24.96 -18.26
N SER A 54 7.55 -25.51 -18.08
CA SER A 54 6.88 -26.34 -19.07
C SER A 54 6.04 -25.51 -20.04
N ASP A 55 5.67 -26.10 -21.18
CA ASP A 55 4.81 -25.44 -22.15
C ASP A 55 3.43 -25.09 -21.58
N SER A 56 2.91 -25.89 -20.63
CA SER A 56 1.64 -25.57 -19.94
C SER A 56 1.75 -24.33 -19.06
N ASP A 57 2.88 -24.13 -18.38
CA ASP A 57 3.09 -22.93 -17.55
C ASP A 57 3.11 -21.66 -18.42
N ILE A 58 3.63 -21.77 -19.64
CA ILE A 58 3.65 -20.68 -20.62
C ILE A 58 2.25 -20.37 -21.14
N GLU A 59 1.47 -21.40 -21.49
CA GLU A 59 0.10 -21.20 -21.98
C GLU A 59 -0.83 -20.65 -20.90
N GLU A 60 -0.74 -21.12 -19.66
CA GLU A 60 -1.51 -20.56 -18.54
C GLU A 60 -1.17 -19.08 -18.30
N ALA A 61 0.13 -18.72 -18.39
CA ALA A 61 0.55 -17.33 -18.28
C ALA A 61 0.03 -16.46 -19.45
N LYS A 62 0.02 -16.98 -20.68
CA LYS A 62 -0.54 -16.28 -21.85
C LYS A 62 -2.04 -16.08 -21.69
N GLU A 63 -2.80 -17.11 -21.33
CA GLU A 63 -4.24 -16.98 -21.09
C GLU A 63 -4.51 -15.96 -19.99
N SER A 64 -3.79 -16.00 -18.89
CA SER A 64 -3.92 -15.03 -17.80
C SER A 64 -3.69 -13.58 -18.28
N LEU A 65 -2.67 -13.34 -19.11
CA LEU A 65 -2.33 -12.01 -19.61
C LEU A 65 -3.27 -11.49 -20.70
N TYR A 66 -3.71 -12.37 -21.61
CA TYR A 66 -4.51 -11.99 -22.78
C TYR A 66 -6.01 -12.28 -22.62
N SER A 67 -6.45 -12.90 -21.52
CA SER A 67 -7.87 -13.16 -21.21
C SER A 67 -8.77 -11.92 -21.21
N LYS A 68 -8.19 -10.72 -21.10
CA LYS A 68 -8.89 -9.42 -21.16
C LYS A 68 -8.55 -8.59 -22.38
N ALA A 69 -7.68 -9.07 -23.25
CA ALA A 69 -7.39 -8.42 -24.52
C ALA A 69 -8.39 -8.98 -25.54
N ASP A 70 -9.58 -8.36 -25.62
CA ASP A 70 -10.47 -8.55 -26.77
C ASP A 70 -9.74 -8.06 -28.03
N ILE A 71 -9.16 -8.99 -28.79
CA ILE A 71 -8.70 -8.81 -30.17
C ILE A 71 -9.63 -9.60 -31.07
#